data_AF-A0AAV0VMI8-F1
#
_entry.id   AF-A0AAV0VMI8-F1
#
_cell.length_a   1.000
_cell.length_b   1.000
_cell.length_c   1.000
_cell.angle_alpha   90.00
_cell.angle_beta   90.00
_cell.angle_gamma   90.00
#
_symmetry.space_group_name_H-M   'P 1'
#
loop_
_entity.id
_entity.type
_entity.pdbx_description
1 polymer ?
#
loop_
_entity_poly.entity_id
_entity_poly.type
_entity_poly.pdbx_seq_one_letter_code
_entity_poly.pdbx_strand_id
1 'polypeptide(L)'
;MCESDPFAATLMYVEMPKYYTWNQSTKKFQRRKQGTPVPDWPQVFSTDALGRMYTVHPRNDECFYLRLLLVNVRGPKSFAHLKTVNGHQCQTYREACQLLGLLENDSHWDLTLADSVVSSNA
;
A
#
# COMPACT_ATOMS: atom_id res chain seq x y z
N MET A 1 -6.93 -0.18 14.41
CA MET A 1 -7.73 0.80 13.62
C MET A 1 -8.50 0.08 12.53
N CYS A 2 -7.88 -0.40 11.45
CA CYS A 2 -8.55 -1.24 10.44
C CYS A 2 -9.10 -2.56 11.01
N GLU A 3 -8.57 -3.01 12.14
CA GLU A 3 -9.09 -4.16 12.89
C GLU A 3 -10.41 -3.88 13.63
N SER A 4 -10.62 -2.64 14.07
CA SER A 4 -11.69 -2.27 15.01
C SER A 4 -12.77 -1.38 14.39
N ASP A 5 -12.47 -0.71 13.27
CA ASP A 5 -13.39 0.19 12.56
C ASP A 5 -13.66 -0.37 11.15
N PRO A 6 -14.89 -0.86 10.87
CA PRO A 6 -15.23 -1.43 9.57
C PRO A 6 -15.02 -0.47 8.40
N PHE A 7 -15.20 0.83 8.61
CA PHE A 7 -14.95 1.83 7.56
C PHE A 7 -13.45 1.98 7.29
N ALA A 8 -12.62 1.96 8.34
CA ALA A 8 -11.17 1.98 8.18
C ALA A 8 -10.66 0.79 7.35
N ALA A 9 -11.31 -0.38 7.48
CA ALA A 9 -10.96 -1.57 6.72
C ALA A 9 -11.26 -1.46 5.20
N THR A 10 -12.08 -0.51 4.77
CA THR A 10 -12.37 -0.31 3.34
C THR A 10 -11.37 0.62 2.65
N LEU A 11 -10.52 1.31 3.42
CA LEU A 11 -9.64 2.37 2.94
C LEU A 11 -8.22 1.87 2.68
N MET A 12 -7.57 2.45 1.67
CA MET A 12 -6.11 2.40 1.53
C MET A 12 -5.48 3.41 2.50
N TYR A 13 -4.21 3.20 2.86
CA TYR A 13 -3.54 4.11 3.80
C TYR A 13 -3.49 5.56 3.30
N VAL A 14 -3.35 5.75 1.97
CA VAL A 14 -3.37 7.09 1.34
C VAL A 14 -4.69 7.83 1.50
N GLU A 15 -5.80 7.11 1.63
CA GLU A 15 -7.14 7.67 1.79
C GLU A 15 -7.44 8.04 3.24
N MET A 16 -6.69 7.48 4.20
CA MET A 16 -6.97 7.61 5.62
C MET A 16 -7.08 9.08 6.08
N PRO A 17 -6.19 10.00 5.68
CA PRO A 17 -6.24 11.39 6.09
C PRO A 17 -7.51 12.13 5.64
N LYS A 18 -8.20 11.65 4.60
CA LYS A 18 -9.48 12.20 4.14
C LYS A 18 -10.57 12.06 5.20
N TYR A 19 -10.55 10.98 5.97
CA TYR A 19 -11.62 10.61 6.91
C TYR A 19 -11.19 10.57 8.37
N TYR A 20 -9.89 10.43 8.64
CA TYR A 20 -9.33 10.32 9.98
C TYR A 20 -8.30 11.42 10.25
N THR A 21 -8.15 11.76 11.53
CA THR A 21 -7.11 12.67 12.00
C THR A 21 -6.44 12.10 13.24
N TRP A 22 -5.18 12.48 13.46
CA TRP A 22 -4.42 12.06 14.65
C TRP A 22 -4.86 12.87 15.88
N ASN A 23 -5.34 12.18 16.91
CA ASN A 23 -5.58 12.78 18.21
C ASN A 23 -4.29 12.66 19.05
N GLN A 24 -3.65 13.80 19.32
CA GLN A 24 -2.39 13.85 20.05
C GLN A 24 -2.51 13.42 21.52
N SER A 25 -3.66 13.64 22.15
CA SER A 25 -3.91 13.28 23.55
C SER A 25 -4.08 11.78 23.70
N THR A 26 -4.90 11.15 22.86
CA THR A 26 -5.17 9.70 22.95
C THR A 26 -4.15 8.86 22.18
N LYS A 27 -3.22 9.49 21.44
CA LYS A 27 -2.25 8.85 20.53
C LYS A 27 -2.92 7.83 19.60
N LYS A 28 -4.09 8.19 19.07
CA LYS A 28 -4.89 7.34 18.19
C LYS A 28 -5.46 8.19 17.07
N PHE A 29 -5.62 7.58 15.92
CA PHE A 29 -6.46 8.17 14.90
C PHE A 29 -7.93 8.09 15.31
N GLN A 30 -8.66 9.16 15.03
CA GLN A 30 -10.09 9.26 15.23
C GLN A 30 -10.76 9.72 13.94
N ARG A 31 -12.02 9.34 13.74
CA ARG A 31 -12.83 9.86 12.63
C ARG A 31 -12.90 11.38 12.71
N ARG A 32 -12.89 12.03 11.56
CA ARG A 32 -13.18 13.46 11.47
C ARG A 32 -14.63 13.70 11.88
N LYS A 33 -14.85 14.83 12.55
CA LYS A 33 -16.16 15.23 13.09
C LYS A 33 -16.87 16.25 12.21
N GLN A 34 -16.21 16.70 11.13
CA GLN A 34 -16.65 17.76 10.23
C GLN A 34 -16.22 17.42 8.81
N GLY A 35 -16.94 17.96 7.82
CA GLY A 35 -16.72 17.74 6.39
C GLY A 35 -17.99 17.25 5.69
N THR A 36 -17.82 16.68 4.50
CA THR A 36 -18.94 16.14 3.71
C THR A 36 -19.30 14.74 4.23
N PRO A 37 -20.56 14.49 4.64
CA PRO A 37 -21.01 13.18 5.07
C PRO A 37 -20.78 12.11 3.98
N VAL A 38 -20.33 10.93 4.38
CA VAL A 38 -20.16 9.80 3.46
C VAL A 38 -21.48 9.02 3.39
N PRO A 39 -22.05 8.78 2.19
CA PRO A 39 -23.24 7.95 2.05
C PRO A 39 -23.07 6.58 2.70
N ASP A 40 -24.15 6.06 3.29
CA ASP A 40 -24.21 4.73 3.94
C ASP A 40 -23.30 4.52 5.17
N TRP A 41 -22.50 5.52 5.53
CA TRP A 41 -21.60 5.47 6.68
C TRP A 41 -21.95 6.55 7.71
N PRO A 42 -22.86 6.26 8.67
CA PRO A 42 -23.26 7.23 9.67
C PRO A 42 -22.04 7.67 10.50
N GLN A 43 -21.98 8.98 10.77
CA GLN A 43 -20.89 9.62 11.52
C GLN A 43 -19.50 9.49 10.86
N VAL A 44 -19.46 9.27 9.54
CA VAL A 44 -18.24 9.37 8.76
C VAL A 44 -18.30 10.63 7.90
N PHE A 45 -17.25 11.44 8.02
CA PHE A 45 -17.11 12.68 7.28
C PHE A 45 -15.81 12.66 6.48
N SER A 46 -15.87 13.20 5.28
CA SER A 46 -14.73 13.37 4.38
C SER A 46 -14.32 14.83 4.27
N THR A 47 -13.03 15.08 4.08
CA THR A 47 -12.45 16.43 3.91
C THR A 47 -11.44 16.42 2.77
N ASP A 48 -11.01 17.58 2.29
CA ASP A 48 -9.98 17.68 1.23
C ASP A 48 -8.55 17.41 1.72
N ALA A 49 -8.39 16.76 2.88
CA ALA A 49 -7.11 16.46 3.46
C ALA A 49 -6.38 15.37 2.64
N LEU A 50 -5.25 15.76 2.05
CA LEU A 50 -4.37 14.86 1.31
C LEU A 50 -3.33 14.24 2.24
N GLY A 51 -3.20 12.91 2.17
CA GLY A 51 -2.15 12.19 2.87
C GLY A 51 -0.78 12.46 2.26
N ARG A 52 0.14 13.04 3.04
CA ARG A 52 1.55 13.16 2.64
C ARG A 52 2.29 11.89 3.02
N MET A 53 2.63 11.08 2.03
CA MET A 53 3.62 10.00 2.20
C MET A 53 5.02 10.56 1.97
N TYR A 54 5.93 10.31 2.91
CA TYR A 54 7.33 10.73 2.80
C TYR A 54 7.97 10.20 1.53
N THR A 55 8.67 11.09 0.80
CA THR A 55 9.51 10.68 -0.32
C THR A 55 10.54 9.69 0.19
N VAL A 56 10.49 8.47 -0.32
CA VAL A 56 11.45 7.43 0.03
C VAL A 56 12.58 7.49 -0.99
N HIS A 57 13.81 7.56 -0.52
CA HIS A 57 14.97 7.49 -1.41
C HIS A 57 15.07 6.08 -2.01
N PRO A 58 15.36 5.92 -3.32
CA PRO A 58 15.44 4.60 -3.97
C PRO A 58 16.44 3.60 -3.35
N ARG A 59 17.40 4.09 -2.58
CA ARG A 59 18.36 3.25 -1.82
C ARG A 59 17.76 2.59 -0.56
N ASN A 60 16.56 3.00 -0.16
CA ASN A 60 15.83 2.35 0.93
C ASN A 60 14.72 1.49 0.32
N ASP A 61 15.15 0.32 -0.13
CA ASP A 61 14.35 -0.70 -0.81
C ASP A 61 13.14 -1.13 0.03
N GLU A 62 13.35 -1.43 1.31
CA GLU A 62 12.29 -1.83 2.24
C GLU A 62 11.20 -0.75 2.38
N CYS A 63 11.58 0.52 2.57
CA CYS A 63 10.59 1.60 2.64
C CYS A 63 9.90 1.86 1.30
N PHE A 64 10.57 1.62 0.17
CA PHE A 64 9.98 1.78 -1.16
C PHE A 64 8.87 0.75 -1.37
N TYR A 65 9.15 -0.53 -1.13
CA TYR A 65 8.15 -1.58 -1.27
C TYR A 65 7.04 -1.49 -0.23
N LEU A 66 7.36 -1.12 1.02
CA LEU A 66 6.33 -0.85 2.03
C LEU A 66 5.38 0.27 1.59
N ARG A 67 5.92 1.37 1.04
CA ARG A 67 5.10 2.46 0.50
C ARG A 67 4.20 1.95 -0.63
N LEU A 68 4.73 1.14 -1.54
CA LEU A 68 3.95 0.59 -2.65
C LEU A 68 2.78 -0.27 -2.15
N LEU A 69 3.01 -1.10 -1.12
CA LEU A 69 1.94 -1.89 -0.50
C LEU A 69 0.91 -0.99 0.19
N LEU A 70 1.33 0.03 0.94
CA LEU A 70 0.41 0.95 1.63
C LEU A 70 -0.50 1.74 0.68
N VAL A 71 -0.05 1.97 -0.55
CA VAL A 71 -0.83 2.63 -1.61
C VAL A 71 -1.81 1.67 -2.28
N ASN A 72 -1.52 0.37 -2.33
CA ASN A 72 -2.30 -0.59 -3.12
C ASN A 72 -3.11 -1.61 -2.29
N VAL A 73 -2.80 -1.79 -1.00
CA VAL A 73 -3.48 -2.73 -0.11
C VAL A 73 -4.56 -2.02 0.71
N ARG A 74 -5.79 -2.53 0.64
CA ARG A 74 -6.93 -2.03 1.42
C ARG A 74 -6.94 -2.57 2.85
N GLY A 75 -7.30 -1.72 3.80
CA GLY A 75 -7.53 -2.07 5.19
C GLY A 75 -6.36 -2.78 5.89
N PRO A 76 -5.09 -2.37 5.69
CA PRO A 76 -3.98 -3.10 6.27
C PRO A 76 -4.08 -3.13 7.80
N LYS A 77 -4.06 -4.34 8.37
CA LYS A 77 -4.23 -4.54 9.82
C LYS A 77 -2.90 -4.59 10.58
N SER A 78 -1.82 -4.99 9.89
CA SER A 78 -0.48 -5.10 10.45
C SER A 78 0.57 -5.16 9.33
N PHE A 79 1.85 -5.04 9.68
CA PHE A 79 2.95 -5.28 8.73
C PHE A 79 2.95 -6.72 8.20
N ALA A 80 2.59 -7.70 9.02
CA ALA A 80 2.42 -9.08 8.57
C ALA A 80 1.30 -9.22 7.54
N HIS A 81 0.19 -8.51 7.74
CA HIS A 81 -0.92 -8.47 6.79
C HIS A 81 -0.50 -7.87 5.44
N LEU A 82 0.29 -6.78 5.45
CA LEU A 82 0.83 -6.19 4.21
C LEU A 82 1.72 -7.17 3.42
N LYS A 83 2.37 -8.10 4.11
CA LYS A 83 3.17 -9.17 3.48
C LYS A 83 2.36 -10.41 3.11
N THR A 84 1.08 -10.47 3.45
CA THR A 84 0.26 -11.65 3.19
C THR A 84 -0.47 -11.50 1.86
N VAL A 85 -0.15 -12.36 0.89
CA VAL A 85 -0.78 -12.39 -0.43
C VAL A 85 -1.38 -13.78 -0.64
N ASN A 86 -2.67 -13.86 -0.97
CA ASN A 86 -3.40 -15.13 -1.16
C ASN A 86 -3.26 -16.13 0.02
N GLY A 87 -3.19 -15.63 1.25
CA GLY A 87 -3.03 -16.45 2.46
C GLY A 87 -1.58 -16.89 2.76
N HIS A 88 -0.62 -16.57 1.89
CA HIS A 88 0.80 -16.82 2.12
C HIS A 88 1.51 -15.55 2.63
N GLN A 89 2.20 -15.64 3.76
CA GLN A 89 2.97 -14.53 4.32
C GLN A 89 4.40 -14.50 3.75
N CYS A 90 4.70 -13.45 2.99
CA CYS A 90 6.01 -13.20 2.39
C CYS A 90 7.06 -12.80 3.45
N GLN A 91 8.32 -13.07 3.14
CA GLN A 91 9.44 -12.68 4.00
C GLN A 91 9.73 -11.18 3.88
N THR A 92 9.68 -10.65 2.67
CA THR A 92 9.99 -9.23 2.37
C THR A 92 8.78 -8.50 1.79
N TYR A 93 8.79 -7.17 1.87
CA TYR A 93 7.78 -6.36 1.18
C TYR A 93 7.94 -6.44 -0.35
N ARG A 94 9.17 -6.62 -0.85
CA ARG A 94 9.45 -6.80 -2.28
C ARG A 94 8.72 -8.01 -2.84
N GLU A 95 8.83 -9.15 -2.17
CA GLU A 95 8.18 -10.40 -2.57
C GLU A 95 6.65 -10.24 -2.60
N ALA A 96 6.08 -9.58 -1.59
CA ALA A 96 4.65 -9.27 -1.59
C ALA A 96 4.24 -8.37 -2.77
N CYS A 97 5.04 -7.35 -3.09
CA CYS A 97 4.82 -6.51 -4.28
C CYS A 97 4.91 -7.31 -5.59
N GLN A 98 5.84 -8.26 -5.70
CA GLN A 98 5.96 -9.14 -6.88
C GLN A 98 4.73 -10.03 -7.06
N LEU A 99 4.28 -10.69 -5.98
CA LEU A 99 3.09 -11.55 -6.03
C LEU A 99 1.80 -10.77 -6.31
N LEU A 100 1.75 -9.50 -5.92
CA LEU A 100 0.66 -8.58 -6.26
C LEU A 100 0.78 -7.97 -7.67
N GLY A 101 1.85 -8.27 -8.41
CA GLY A 101 2.09 -7.71 -9.75
C GLY A 101 2.35 -6.20 -9.76
N LEU A 102 2.85 -5.64 -8.64
CA LEU A 102 3.12 -4.21 -8.49
C LEU A 102 4.50 -3.79 -9.01
N LEU A 103 5.36 -4.75 -9.34
CA LEU A 103 6.67 -4.52 -9.94
C LEU A 103 6.60 -4.87 -11.42
N GLU A 104 7.25 -4.08 -12.26
CA GLU A 104 7.49 -4.47 -13.64
C GLU A 104 8.38 -5.72 -13.66
N ASN A 105 7.98 -6.72 -14.45
CA ASN A 105 8.76 -7.94 -14.61
C ASN A 105 10.08 -7.61 -15.33
N ASP A 106 11.22 -7.83 -14.65
CA ASP A 106 12.56 -7.75 -15.25
C ASP A 106 12.77 -8.78 -16.39
N SER A 107 11.80 -9.65 -16.67
CA SER A 107 11.86 -10.70 -17.70
C SER A 107 11.92 -10.18 -19.15
N HIS A 108 11.94 -8.86 -19.36
CA HIS A 108 12.21 -8.29 -20.68
C HIS A 108 13.69 -8.41 -21.09
N TRP A 109 14.62 -8.59 -20.15
CA TRP A 109 16.05 -8.70 -20.48
C TRP A 109 16.51 -10.14 -20.74
N ASP A 110 15.89 -11.12 -20.09
CA ASP A 110 16.28 -12.54 -20.24
C ASP A 110 16.00 -13.09 -21.65
N LEU A 111 14.98 -12.56 -22.34
CA LEU A 111 14.68 -12.93 -23.73
C LEU A 111 15.69 -12.34 -24.73
N THR A 112 16.33 -11.21 -24.42
CA THR A 112 17.30 -10.59 -25.35
C THR A 112 18.69 -11.23 -25.29
N LEU A 113 19.04 -11.92 -24.20
CA LEU A 113 20.32 -12.62 -24.08
C LEU A 113 20.29 -14.03 -24.70
N ALA A 114 19.10 -14.66 -24.79
CA ALA A 114 18.93 -15.96 -25.45
C ALA A 114 19.04 -15.87 -26.98
N ASP A 115 18.55 -14.79 -27.60
CA ASP A 115 18.64 -14.60 -29.06
C ASP A 115 20.05 -14.20 -29.53
N SER A 116 20.90 -13.70 -28.64
CA SER A 116 22.28 -13.31 -28.99
C SER A 116 23.26 -14.49 -29.08
N VAL A 117 22.89 -15.68 -28.60
CA VAL A 117 23.72 -16.89 -28.71
C VAL A 117 23.52 -17.61 -30.06
N VAL A 118 22.42 -17.36 -30.76
CA VAL A 118 22.08 -18.06 -32.02
C VAL A 118 22.76 -17.45 -33.25
N SER A 119 23.16 -16.17 -33.22
CA SER A 119 23.78 -15.49 -34.38
C SER A 119 25.32 -15.58 -34.46
N SER A 120 25.96 -16.42 -33.64
CA SER A 120 27.42 -16.66 -33.74
C SER A 120 27.80 -17.86 -34.61
N ASN A 121 26.82 -18.60 -35.16
CA ASN A 121 27.04 -19.81 -35.97
C ASN A 121 26.24 -19.83 -37.29
N ALA A 122 26.28 -18.75 -38.08
CA ALA A 122 25.87 -18.79 -39.49
C ALA A 122 26.80 -17.97 -40.37
#